data_AF-A0A7T2RR59-F1
#
_entry.id   AF-A0A7T2RR59-F1
#
_cell.length_a   1.000
_cell.length_b   1.000
_cell.length_c   1.000
_cell.angle_alpha   90.00
_cell.angle_beta   90.00
_cell.angle_gamma   90.00
#
_symmetry.space_group_name_H-M   'P 1'
#
loop_
_entity.id
_entity.type
_entity.pdbx_description
1 polymer ?
#
loop_
_entity_poly.entity_id
_entity_poly.type
_entity_poly.pdbx_seq_one_letter_code
_entity_poly.pdbx_strand_id
1 'polypeptide(L)'
;MTLADKILDLCKKRGWSQEKLAEKIQVSRQSVSKWESSQSIPDMKRVAELSQIFGVSIDYLIKDDIEESEGGRVEDKESDAHFVSMEEANDYLKFKEKNQSGMANAISLFILSPIILIILLGLTKAGYLSLTEGAAISLGVIVLLITVAYGIYRLILSIQKEEAFEYLEKEAIETEYGVTSMVEKRVDEFRPNYYRGLGLDVGLIIMGGIPLVSSVLIQEPYEAVTSLTPILTLVFLAWGINLLIRVGIPWEAYKVLLSEGDYSLFRKYYRQKMGPITSIYWPFGSFDLYRYWSDLGCLAHQLYYLATGSPNLFHSSFSDGDYI
;
A
#
# COMPACT_ATOMS: atom_id res chain seq x y z
N MET A 1 22.52 -16.34 25.25
CA MET A 1 21.84 -16.24 26.57
C MET A 1 20.48 -15.63 26.30
N THR A 2 19.37 -16.30 26.63
CA THR A 2 18.05 -15.70 26.38
C THR A 2 17.86 -14.37 27.11
N LEU A 3 16.90 -13.56 26.70
CA LEU A 3 16.46 -12.37 27.44
C LEU A 3 16.07 -12.75 28.87
N ALA A 4 15.45 -13.91 29.07
CA ALA A 4 15.13 -14.45 30.38
C ALA A 4 16.40 -14.68 31.22
N ASP A 5 17.42 -15.32 30.65
CA ASP A 5 18.71 -15.56 31.30
C ASP A 5 19.43 -14.26 31.62
N LYS A 6 19.37 -13.27 30.72
CA LYS A 6 19.96 -11.94 30.91
C LYS A 6 19.29 -11.17 32.03
N ILE A 7 17.96 -11.17 32.09
CA ILE A 7 17.20 -10.55 33.19
C ILE A 7 17.58 -11.23 34.51
N LEU A 8 17.63 -12.56 34.53
CA LEU A 8 17.95 -13.33 35.73
C LEU A 8 19.40 -13.13 36.19
N ASP A 9 20.36 -13.06 35.28
CA ASP A 9 21.77 -12.76 35.56
C ASP A 9 21.96 -11.32 36.07
N LEU A 10 21.28 -10.34 35.46
CA LEU A 10 21.30 -8.94 35.90
C LEU A 10 20.67 -8.78 37.29
N CYS A 11 19.58 -9.51 37.59
CA CYS A 11 19.01 -9.60 38.94
C CYS A 11 20.01 -10.17 39.94
N LYS A 12 20.70 -11.27 39.60
CA LYS A 12 21.71 -11.90 40.46
C LYS A 12 22.90 -10.99 40.71
N LYS A 13 23.45 -10.36 39.68
CA LYS A 13 24.57 -9.40 39.78
C LYS A 13 24.26 -8.22 40.70
N ARG A 14 22.99 -7.84 40.80
CA ARG A 14 22.53 -6.74 41.67
C ARG A 14 21.93 -7.20 43.00
N GLY A 15 21.86 -8.51 43.25
CA GLY A 15 21.24 -9.09 44.44
C GLY A 15 19.75 -8.71 44.59
N TRP A 16 19.02 -8.63 43.49
CA TRP A 16 17.59 -8.28 43.49
C TRP A 16 16.71 -9.53 43.48
N SER A 17 15.64 -9.50 44.27
CA SER A 17 14.55 -10.48 44.15
C SER A 17 13.59 -10.07 43.03
N GLN A 18 12.80 -11.03 42.53
CA GLN A 18 11.77 -10.78 41.51
C GLN A 18 10.78 -9.68 41.94
N GLU A 19 10.41 -9.63 43.22
CA GLU A 19 9.55 -8.59 43.78
C GLU A 19 10.18 -7.21 43.66
N LYS A 20 11.48 -7.10 43.93
CA LYS A 20 12.22 -5.84 43.87
C LYS A 20 12.37 -5.32 42.44
N LEU A 21 12.52 -6.22 41.46
CA LEU A 21 12.50 -5.84 40.04
C LEU A 21 11.08 -5.41 39.61
N ALA A 22 10.06 -6.16 40.03
CA ALA A 22 8.66 -5.88 39.72
C ALA A 22 8.23 -4.50 40.25
N GLU A 23 8.65 -4.15 41.47
CA GLU A 23 8.40 -2.85 42.08
C GLU A 23 9.06 -1.70 41.30
N LYS A 24 10.31 -1.88 40.87
CA LYS A 24 11.05 -0.85 40.11
C LYS A 24 10.45 -0.57 38.72
N ILE A 25 9.88 -1.59 38.08
CA ILE A 25 9.29 -1.50 36.73
C ILE A 25 7.77 -1.26 36.81
N GLN A 26 7.19 -1.24 38.02
CA GLN A 26 5.75 -1.09 38.23
C GLN A 26 4.94 -2.14 37.45
N VAL A 27 5.32 -3.41 37.61
CA VAL A 27 4.62 -4.57 37.05
C VAL A 27 4.32 -5.58 38.14
N SER A 28 3.44 -6.54 37.85
CA SER A 28 3.19 -7.64 38.79
C SER A 28 4.40 -8.56 38.89
N ARG A 29 4.65 -9.12 40.07
CA ARG A 29 5.67 -10.17 40.25
C ARG A 29 5.47 -11.34 39.27
N GLN A 30 4.21 -11.68 38.97
CA GLN A 30 3.87 -12.73 38.02
C GLN A 30 4.39 -12.42 36.60
N SER A 31 4.36 -11.15 36.18
CA SER A 31 4.92 -10.71 34.90
C SER A 31 6.42 -10.95 34.84
N VAL A 32 7.16 -10.56 35.88
CA VAL A 32 8.62 -10.79 35.98
C VAL A 32 8.94 -12.28 35.99
N SER A 33 8.17 -13.09 36.74
CA SER A 33 8.36 -14.55 36.77
C SER A 33 8.15 -15.19 35.39
N LYS A 34 7.21 -14.69 34.58
CA LYS A 34 7.00 -15.18 33.21
C LYS A 34 8.11 -14.75 32.25
N TRP A 35 8.72 -13.59 32.48
CA TRP A 35 9.88 -13.13 31.72
C TRP A 35 11.12 -13.96 32.03
N GLU A 36 11.42 -14.19 33.32
CA GLU A 36 12.57 -15.00 33.75
C GLU A 36 12.43 -16.50 33.42
N SER A 37 11.23 -16.98 33.09
CA SER A 37 10.97 -18.36 32.67
C SER A 37 10.68 -18.52 31.17
N SER A 38 10.93 -17.48 30.37
CA SER A 38 10.68 -17.45 28.92
C SER A 38 9.23 -17.76 28.50
N GLN A 39 8.25 -17.66 29.41
CA GLN A 39 6.84 -17.90 29.12
C GLN A 39 6.14 -16.72 28.44
N SER A 40 6.73 -15.52 28.55
CA SER A 40 6.24 -14.31 27.88
C SER A 40 7.38 -13.33 27.67
N ILE A 41 7.29 -12.49 26.66
CA ILE A 41 8.29 -11.48 26.34
C ILE A 41 7.78 -10.11 26.82
N PRO A 42 8.60 -9.31 27.52
CA PRO A 42 8.24 -7.94 27.90
C PRO A 42 8.00 -7.07 26.66
N ASP A 43 7.03 -6.15 26.74
CA ASP A 43 6.82 -5.18 25.66
C ASP A 43 8.01 -4.22 25.50
N MET A 44 8.09 -3.52 24.38
CA MET A 44 9.24 -2.66 24.06
C MET A 44 9.45 -1.53 25.07
N LYS A 45 8.37 -1.02 25.67
CA LYS A 45 8.46 -0.01 26.72
C LYS A 45 9.13 -0.59 27.97
N ARG A 46 8.77 -1.82 28.35
CA ARG A 46 9.39 -2.54 29.47
C ARG A 46 10.84 -2.92 29.20
N VAL A 47 11.18 -3.27 27.96
CA VAL A 47 12.59 -3.51 27.57
C VAL A 47 13.43 -2.24 27.68
N ALA A 48 12.90 -1.09 27.27
CA ALA A 48 13.57 0.20 27.46
C ALA A 48 13.74 0.55 28.95
N GLU A 49 12.72 0.31 29.77
CA GLU A 49 12.78 0.51 31.23
C GLU A 49 13.81 -0.43 31.89
N LEU A 50 13.86 -1.71 31.47
CA LEU A 50 14.86 -2.68 31.90
C LEU A 50 16.28 -2.22 31.55
N SER A 51 16.50 -1.74 30.32
CA SER A 51 17.78 -1.20 29.87
C SER A 51 18.25 -0.03 30.74
N GLN A 52 17.36 0.91 31.06
CA GLN A 52 17.66 2.05 31.93
C GLN A 52 17.97 1.62 33.36
N ILE A 53 17.16 0.71 33.92
CA ILE A 53 17.32 0.25 35.30
C ILE A 53 18.61 -0.53 35.45
N PHE A 54 18.92 -1.43 34.51
CA PHE A 54 20.11 -2.28 34.54
C PHE A 54 21.37 -1.60 33.99
N GLY A 55 21.24 -0.43 33.34
CA GLY A 55 22.37 0.32 32.79
C GLY A 55 23.05 -0.40 31.64
N VAL A 56 22.28 -1.17 30.86
CA VAL A 56 22.75 -1.94 29.70
C VAL A 56 22.05 -1.43 28.45
N SER A 57 22.63 -1.59 27.27
CA SER A 57 21.94 -1.21 26.02
C SER A 57 20.71 -2.09 25.77
N ILE A 58 19.73 -1.54 25.06
CA ILE A 58 18.57 -2.32 24.60
C ILE A 58 19.03 -3.49 23.73
N ASP A 59 20.03 -3.26 22.88
CA ASP A 59 20.64 -4.31 22.05
C ASP A 59 21.20 -5.45 22.89
N TYR A 60 21.86 -5.16 24.02
CA TYR A 60 22.35 -6.20 24.92
C TYR A 60 21.22 -7.10 25.43
N LEU A 61 20.04 -6.56 25.72
CA LEU A 61 18.90 -7.34 26.20
C LEU A 61 18.31 -8.22 25.09
N ILE A 62 18.25 -7.74 23.85
CA ILE A 62 17.50 -8.40 22.76
C ILE A 62 18.37 -9.30 21.87
N LYS A 63 19.66 -9.03 21.71
CA LYS A 63 20.51 -9.58 20.64
C LYS A 63 20.56 -11.12 20.55
N ASP A 64 20.52 -11.83 21.67
CA ASP A 64 20.67 -13.30 21.70
C ASP A 64 19.32 -14.05 21.61
N ASP A 65 18.20 -13.39 21.94
CA ASP A 65 16.86 -13.98 21.76
C ASP A 65 16.48 -14.05 20.27
N ILE A 66 17.13 -13.21 19.46
CA ILE A 66 17.06 -13.28 18.00
C ILE A 66 17.74 -14.56 17.52
N GLU A 67 18.85 -14.97 18.15
CA GLU A 67 19.62 -16.17 17.79
C GLU A 67 19.00 -17.48 18.29
N GLU A 68 18.38 -17.53 19.49
CA GLU A 68 17.80 -18.78 20.02
C GLU A 68 16.47 -19.20 19.37
N SER A 69 15.82 -18.31 18.59
CA SER A 69 14.74 -18.71 17.68
C SER A 69 15.24 -19.40 16.41
N GLU A 70 16.55 -19.44 16.21
CA GLU A 70 17.24 -20.08 15.09
C GLU A 70 18.20 -21.16 15.59
N GLY A 71 17.66 -22.35 15.85
CA GLY A 71 18.47 -23.55 16.02
C GLY A 71 19.14 -23.96 14.70
N GLY A 72 20.28 -23.35 14.38
CA GLY A 72 21.12 -23.71 13.24
C GLY A 72 22.37 -22.84 13.13
N ARG A 73 23.49 -23.33 13.71
CA ARG A 73 24.88 -22.82 13.62
C ARG A 73 25.11 -21.68 12.62
N VAL A 74 25.40 -20.48 13.13
CA VAL A 74 25.95 -19.37 12.33
C VAL A 74 27.40 -19.17 12.76
N GLU A 75 28.32 -19.44 11.84
CA GLU A 75 29.69 -18.94 11.87
C GLU A 75 29.66 -17.41 11.75
N ASP A 76 30.56 -16.73 12.46
CA ASP A 76 30.77 -15.28 12.49
C ASP A 76 30.40 -14.57 11.18
N LYS A 77 29.34 -13.75 11.21
CA LYS A 77 29.15 -12.66 10.25
C LYS A 77 29.06 -11.34 11.01
N GLU A 78 30.09 -10.53 10.81
CA GLU A 78 30.11 -9.09 11.05
C GLU A 78 28.82 -8.45 10.51
N SER A 79 28.19 -7.58 11.31
CA SER A 79 27.39 -6.43 10.87
C SER A 79 26.93 -6.43 9.41
N ASP A 80 25.85 -7.16 9.09
CA ASP A 80 25.22 -7.25 7.75
C ASP A 80 24.41 -5.97 7.39
N ALA A 81 24.83 -4.79 7.88
CA ALA A 81 24.24 -3.51 7.49
C ALA A 81 24.96 -3.00 6.23
N HIS A 82 24.23 -2.93 5.12
CA HIS A 82 24.80 -2.48 3.86
C HIS A 82 25.04 -0.96 3.92
N PHE A 83 26.30 -0.54 3.74
CA PHE A 83 26.68 0.86 3.81
C PHE A 83 26.43 1.55 2.46
N VAL A 84 25.49 2.49 2.43
CA VAL A 84 25.09 3.20 1.21
C VAL A 84 25.95 4.44 1.03
N SER A 85 26.73 4.47 -0.05
CA SER A 85 27.57 5.60 -0.43
C SER A 85 26.77 6.77 -1.01
N MET A 86 27.38 7.96 -1.04
CA MET A 86 26.82 9.14 -1.72
C MET A 86 26.51 8.90 -3.21
N GLU A 87 27.31 8.09 -3.90
CA GLU A 87 27.10 7.79 -5.32
C GLU A 87 25.88 6.90 -5.53
N GLU A 88 25.78 5.80 -4.76
CA GLU A 88 24.64 4.87 -4.82
C GLU A 88 23.32 5.53 -4.46
N ALA A 89 23.29 6.35 -3.41
CA ALA A 89 22.11 7.12 -3.03
C ALA A 89 21.65 8.05 -4.16
N ASN A 90 22.60 8.71 -4.84
CA ASN A 90 22.28 9.58 -5.98
C ASN A 90 21.76 8.81 -7.20
N ASP A 91 22.34 7.66 -7.49
CA ASP A 91 21.93 6.82 -8.62
C ASP A 91 20.56 6.20 -8.39
N TYR A 92 20.26 5.77 -7.17
CA TYR A 92 18.92 5.34 -6.76
C TYR A 92 17.87 6.45 -6.97
N LEU A 93 18.13 7.67 -6.49
CA LEU A 93 17.20 8.79 -6.64
C LEU A 93 16.99 9.15 -8.11
N LYS A 94 18.06 9.26 -8.91
CA LYS A 94 17.96 9.51 -10.36
C LYS A 94 17.20 8.42 -11.09
N PHE A 95 17.41 7.16 -10.70
CA PHE A 95 16.68 6.03 -11.25
C PHE A 95 15.18 6.18 -11.00
N LYS A 96 14.77 6.42 -9.75
CA LYS A 96 13.35 6.62 -9.37
C LYS A 96 12.72 7.82 -10.08
N GLU A 97 13.43 8.96 -10.13
CA GLU A 97 12.97 10.18 -10.81
C GLU A 97 12.80 10.01 -12.34
N LYS A 98 13.63 9.18 -12.97
CA LYS A 98 13.50 8.89 -14.41
C LYS A 98 12.43 7.84 -14.68
N ASN A 99 12.35 6.82 -13.83
CA ASN A 99 11.48 5.67 -14.01
C ASN A 99 9.99 6.01 -13.70
N GLN A 100 9.74 6.95 -12.78
CA GLN A 100 8.38 7.34 -12.37
C GLN A 100 7.44 7.70 -13.53
N SER A 101 7.95 8.37 -14.57
CA SER A 101 7.12 8.80 -15.70
C SER A 101 6.68 7.61 -16.54
N GLY A 102 7.54 6.59 -16.64
CA GLY A 102 7.20 5.33 -17.29
C GLY A 102 6.10 4.58 -16.53
N MET A 103 6.24 4.48 -15.21
CA MET A 103 5.25 3.83 -14.34
C MET A 103 3.91 4.56 -14.35
N ALA A 104 3.94 5.89 -14.17
CA ALA A 104 2.74 6.73 -14.19
C ALA A 104 1.96 6.59 -15.50
N ASN A 105 2.65 6.65 -16.64
CA ASN A 105 2.00 6.54 -17.95
C ASN A 105 1.43 5.14 -18.19
N ALA A 106 2.10 4.08 -17.72
CA ALA A 106 1.57 2.72 -17.85
C ALA A 106 0.28 2.52 -17.04
N ILE A 107 0.24 3.02 -15.80
CA ILE A 107 -0.96 2.94 -14.94
C ILE A 107 -2.10 3.78 -15.52
N SER A 108 -1.81 4.99 -16.00
CA SER A 108 -2.82 5.81 -16.70
C SER A 108 -3.37 5.11 -17.95
N LEU A 109 -2.54 4.37 -18.69
CA LEU A 109 -2.97 3.62 -19.86
C LEU A 109 -4.00 2.54 -19.50
N PHE A 110 -3.84 1.86 -18.36
CA PHE A 110 -4.82 0.87 -17.90
C PHE A 110 -6.17 1.51 -17.59
N ILE A 111 -6.17 2.67 -16.94
CA ILE A 111 -7.39 3.41 -16.60
C ILE A 111 -8.09 3.90 -17.86
N LEU A 112 -7.33 4.36 -18.86
CA LEU A 112 -7.87 4.83 -20.14
C LEU A 112 -8.26 3.68 -21.10
N SER A 113 -7.80 2.45 -20.85
CA SER A 113 -8.01 1.32 -21.77
C SER A 113 -9.47 1.04 -22.14
N PRO A 114 -10.48 1.21 -21.27
CA PRO A 114 -11.87 0.95 -21.63
C PRO A 114 -12.50 2.05 -22.49
N ILE A 115 -11.86 3.21 -22.66
CA ILE A 115 -12.44 4.37 -23.35
C ILE A 115 -12.82 4.02 -24.79
N ILE A 116 -11.96 3.29 -25.51
CA ILE A 116 -12.22 2.92 -26.91
C ILE A 116 -13.47 2.02 -27.00
N LEU A 117 -13.62 1.09 -26.07
CA LEU A 117 -14.81 0.24 -25.99
C LEU A 117 -16.08 1.07 -25.74
N ILE A 118 -16.02 2.01 -24.79
CA ILE A 118 -17.16 2.88 -24.46
C ILE A 118 -17.54 3.77 -25.65
N ILE A 119 -16.56 4.33 -26.35
CA ILE A 119 -16.79 5.16 -27.55
C ILE A 119 -17.45 4.33 -28.66
N LEU A 120 -16.93 3.14 -28.97
CA LEU A 120 -17.49 2.29 -30.02
C LEU A 120 -18.95 1.92 -29.72
N LEU A 121 -19.23 1.54 -28.46
CA LEU A 121 -20.59 1.21 -28.03
C LEU A 121 -21.53 2.43 -28.12
N GLY A 122 -21.06 3.60 -27.70
CA GLY A 122 -21.84 4.86 -27.78
C GLY A 122 -22.18 5.25 -29.21
N LEU A 123 -21.21 5.14 -30.13
CA LEU A 123 -21.42 5.48 -31.55
C LEU A 123 -22.34 4.49 -32.28
N THR A 124 -22.28 3.20 -31.95
CA THR A 124 -23.21 2.20 -32.48
C THR A 124 -24.64 2.46 -32.01
N LYS A 125 -24.84 2.75 -30.72
CA LYS A 125 -26.18 3.05 -30.18
C LYS A 125 -26.77 4.33 -30.77
N ALA A 126 -25.96 5.36 -30.95
CA ALA A 126 -26.40 6.61 -31.56
C ALA A 126 -26.62 6.53 -33.09
N GLY A 127 -26.43 5.36 -33.71
CA GLY A 127 -26.70 5.14 -35.13
C GLY A 127 -25.64 5.70 -36.10
N TYR A 128 -24.50 6.17 -35.59
CA TYR A 128 -23.40 6.68 -36.42
C TYR A 128 -22.57 5.57 -37.08
N LEU A 129 -22.52 4.38 -36.46
CA LEU A 129 -21.82 3.21 -36.97
C LEU A 129 -22.81 2.09 -37.29
N SER A 130 -22.79 1.58 -38.51
CA SER A 130 -23.61 0.44 -38.97
C SER A 130 -23.12 -0.93 -38.45
N LEU A 131 -22.44 -0.96 -37.30
CA LEU A 131 -21.93 -2.18 -36.68
C LEU A 131 -23.00 -2.79 -35.75
N THR A 132 -23.03 -4.12 -35.64
CA THR A 132 -23.82 -4.78 -34.60
C THR A 132 -23.19 -4.52 -33.22
N GLU A 133 -24.01 -4.46 -32.16
CA GLU A 133 -23.50 -4.23 -30.79
C GLU A 133 -22.44 -5.25 -30.38
N GLY A 134 -22.65 -6.54 -30.71
CA GLY A 134 -21.68 -7.60 -30.45
C GLY A 134 -20.34 -7.41 -31.19
N ALA A 135 -20.36 -6.89 -32.41
CA ALA A 135 -19.14 -6.57 -33.15
C ALA A 135 -18.39 -5.38 -32.52
N ALA A 136 -19.10 -4.34 -32.10
CA ALA A 136 -18.50 -3.19 -31.42
C ALA A 136 -17.82 -3.59 -30.09
N ILE A 137 -18.48 -4.42 -29.28
CA ILE A 137 -17.94 -4.91 -28.01
C ILE A 137 -16.69 -5.77 -28.25
N SER A 138 -16.75 -6.73 -29.17
CA SER A 138 -15.62 -7.62 -29.46
C SER A 138 -14.39 -6.87 -29.97
N LEU A 139 -14.57 -5.91 -30.89
CA LEU A 139 -13.47 -5.04 -31.34
C LEU A 139 -12.92 -4.18 -30.20
N GLY A 140 -13.79 -3.59 -29.37
CA GLY A 140 -13.38 -2.80 -28.22
C GLY A 140 -12.55 -3.60 -27.22
N VAL A 141 -12.95 -4.84 -26.94
CA VAL A 141 -12.21 -5.74 -26.04
C VAL A 141 -10.84 -6.11 -26.61
N ILE A 142 -10.73 -6.37 -27.92
CA ILE A 142 -9.43 -6.65 -28.56
C ILE A 142 -8.47 -5.48 -28.36
N VAL A 143 -8.93 -4.25 -28.60
CA VAL A 143 -8.11 -3.05 -28.42
C VAL A 143 -7.74 -2.84 -26.95
N LEU A 144 -8.69 -3.06 -26.03
CA LEU A 144 -8.45 -3.01 -24.58
C LEU A 144 -7.33 -3.99 -24.19
N LEU A 145 -7.40 -5.24 -24.62
CA LEU A 145 -6.41 -6.27 -24.29
C LEU A 145 -5.03 -5.94 -24.85
N ILE A 146 -4.94 -5.43 -26.09
CA ILE A 146 -3.67 -5.00 -26.68
C ILE A 146 -3.07 -3.83 -25.88
N THR A 147 -3.90 -2.85 -25.51
CA THR A 147 -3.49 -1.69 -24.71
C THR A 147 -2.97 -2.12 -23.34
N VAL A 148 -3.70 -3.02 -22.67
CA VAL A 148 -3.27 -3.59 -21.38
C VAL A 148 -1.98 -4.40 -21.53
N ALA A 149 -1.84 -5.23 -22.56
CA ALA A 149 -0.61 -5.98 -22.80
C ALA A 149 0.61 -5.05 -22.98
N TYR A 150 0.45 -3.95 -23.72
CA TYR A 150 1.50 -2.94 -23.87
C TYR A 150 1.84 -2.25 -22.54
N GLY A 151 0.83 -1.88 -21.74
CA GLY A 151 1.03 -1.28 -20.42
C GLY A 151 1.77 -2.21 -19.46
N ILE A 152 1.42 -3.51 -19.45
CA ILE A 152 2.10 -4.52 -18.63
C ILE A 152 3.55 -4.68 -19.07
N TYR A 153 3.81 -4.78 -20.38
CA TYR A 153 5.18 -4.84 -20.91
C TYR A 153 6.03 -3.65 -20.42
N ARG A 154 5.47 -2.42 -20.47
CA ARG A 154 6.15 -1.22 -19.97
C ARG A 154 6.41 -1.25 -18.47
N LEU A 155 5.50 -1.80 -17.66
CA LEU A 155 5.72 -1.99 -16.22
C LEU A 155 6.79 -3.02 -15.92
N ILE A 156 6.81 -4.16 -16.62
CA ILE A 156 7.81 -5.21 -16.40
C ILE A 156 9.22 -4.67 -16.66
N LEU A 157 9.41 -3.92 -17.76
CA LEU A 157 10.70 -3.27 -18.07
C LEU A 157 11.14 -2.24 -17.01
N SER A 158 10.18 -1.70 -16.26
CA SER A 158 10.41 -0.74 -15.19
C SER A 158 10.88 -1.45 -13.92
N ILE A 159 10.22 -2.56 -13.58
CA ILE A 159 10.50 -3.38 -12.38
C ILE A 159 11.87 -4.06 -12.48
N GLN A 160 12.23 -4.62 -13.64
CA GLN A 160 13.51 -5.33 -13.79
C GLN A 160 14.74 -4.48 -13.43
N LYS A 161 14.67 -3.16 -13.64
CA LYS A 161 15.79 -2.26 -13.32
C LYS A 161 15.82 -1.88 -11.85
N GLU A 162 14.74 -2.10 -11.13
CA GLU A 162 14.58 -1.79 -9.71
C GLU A 162 15.18 -2.88 -8.82
N GLU A 163 15.32 -4.11 -9.33
CA GLU A 163 15.98 -5.24 -8.64
C GLU A 163 17.39 -4.87 -8.15
N ALA A 164 18.12 -4.03 -8.91
CA ALA A 164 19.45 -3.56 -8.53
C ALA A 164 19.46 -2.72 -7.24
N PHE A 165 18.31 -2.17 -6.82
CA PHE A 165 18.14 -1.32 -5.66
C PHE A 165 17.22 -1.94 -4.59
N GLU A 166 16.81 -3.18 -4.77
CA GLU A 166 15.85 -3.87 -3.91
C GLU A 166 16.33 -4.00 -2.46
N TYR A 167 17.65 -4.12 -2.27
CA TYR A 167 18.28 -4.16 -0.95
C TYR A 167 18.04 -2.87 -0.14
N LEU A 168 17.97 -1.69 -0.79
CA LEU A 168 17.68 -0.42 -0.09
C LEU A 168 16.29 -0.44 0.56
N GLU A 169 15.33 -1.13 -0.04
CA GLU A 169 13.96 -1.21 0.44
C GLU A 169 13.75 -2.34 1.44
N LYS A 170 14.48 -3.44 1.31
CA LYS A 170 14.25 -4.66 2.10
C LYS A 170 15.20 -4.85 3.27
N GLU A 171 16.45 -4.40 3.15
CA GLU A 171 17.51 -4.68 4.11
C GLU A 171 17.73 -3.50 5.06
N ALA A 172 18.49 -3.78 6.12
CA ALA A 172 18.98 -2.75 7.01
C ALA A 172 20.11 -1.99 6.32
N ILE A 173 19.95 -0.68 6.16
CA ILE A 173 20.95 0.18 5.53
C ILE A 173 21.53 1.15 6.55
N GLU A 174 22.83 1.35 6.48
CA GLU A 174 23.53 2.45 7.14
C GLU A 174 24.00 3.42 6.06
N THR A 175 23.75 4.72 6.24
CA THR A 175 24.11 5.71 5.22
C THR A 175 25.41 6.42 5.57
N GLU A 176 26.23 6.70 4.54
CA GLU A 176 27.47 7.47 4.71
C GLU A 176 27.24 8.86 5.34
N TYR A 177 28.22 9.35 6.11
CA TYR A 177 28.18 10.67 6.72
C TYR A 177 27.97 11.75 5.65
N GLY A 178 26.80 12.40 5.67
CA GLY A 178 26.40 13.44 4.71
C GLY A 178 25.31 13.01 3.72
N VAL A 179 25.03 11.71 3.54
CA VAL A 179 23.92 11.22 2.71
C VAL A 179 22.59 11.70 3.28
N THR A 180 22.37 11.51 4.58
CA THR A 180 21.16 11.95 5.27
C THR A 180 20.92 13.44 5.07
N SER A 181 21.95 14.28 5.28
CA SER A 181 21.83 15.73 5.09
C SER A 181 21.60 16.14 3.63
N MET A 182 22.17 15.41 2.66
CA MET A 182 21.90 15.63 1.24
C MET A 182 20.44 15.31 0.90
N VAL A 183 19.92 14.19 1.40
CA VAL A 183 18.53 13.78 1.18
C VAL A 183 17.56 14.72 1.88
N GLU A 184 17.82 15.09 3.14
CA GLU A 184 17.03 16.09 3.88
C GLU A 184 16.91 17.41 3.11
N LYS A 185 18.03 17.91 2.57
CA LYS A 185 18.02 19.13 1.74
C LYS A 185 17.13 18.98 0.50
N ARG A 186 17.22 17.84 -0.21
CA ARG A 186 16.36 17.56 -1.37
C ARG A 186 14.89 17.42 -1.00
N VAL A 187 14.61 16.79 0.15
CA VAL A 187 13.26 16.67 0.70
C VAL A 187 12.69 18.06 0.96
N ASP A 188 13.44 18.97 1.58
CA ASP A 188 12.98 20.32 1.85
C ASP A 188 12.72 21.13 0.58
N GLU A 189 13.58 21.00 -0.43
CA GLU A 189 13.39 21.61 -1.74
C GLU A 189 12.18 21.02 -2.50
N PHE A 190 11.93 19.72 -2.37
CA PHE A 190 10.85 19.01 -3.07
C PHE A 190 9.50 19.09 -2.36
N ARG A 191 9.48 19.22 -1.03
CA ARG A 191 8.29 19.28 -0.17
C ARG A 191 7.16 20.19 -0.69
N PRO A 192 7.42 21.45 -1.10
CA PRO A 192 6.35 22.31 -1.63
C PRO A 192 5.77 21.77 -2.95
N ASN A 193 6.59 21.16 -3.81
CA ASN A 193 6.13 20.57 -5.06
C ASN A 193 5.34 19.29 -4.81
N TYR A 194 5.75 18.47 -3.83
CA TYR A 194 5.01 17.29 -3.40
C TYR A 194 3.60 17.66 -2.94
N TYR A 195 3.44 18.59 -1.99
CA TYR A 195 2.11 18.95 -1.47
C TYR A 195 1.25 19.70 -2.49
N ARG A 196 1.84 20.53 -3.36
CA ARG A 196 1.09 21.14 -4.48
C ARG A 196 0.59 20.08 -5.45
N GLY A 197 1.42 19.10 -5.78
CA GLY A 197 1.03 17.97 -6.61
C GLY A 197 -0.09 17.18 -5.96
N LEU A 198 0.09 16.78 -4.70
CA LEU A 198 -0.92 16.05 -3.93
C LEU A 198 -2.25 16.81 -3.83
N GLY A 199 -2.20 18.14 -3.64
CA GLY A 199 -3.42 18.95 -3.66
C GLY A 199 -4.12 18.92 -5.03
N LEU A 200 -3.36 18.99 -6.12
CA LEU A 200 -3.89 18.94 -7.48
C LEU A 200 -4.46 17.55 -7.84
N ASP A 201 -3.82 16.45 -7.43
CA ASP A 201 -4.35 15.11 -7.71
C ASP A 201 -5.67 14.85 -6.98
N VAL A 202 -5.76 15.14 -5.68
CA VAL A 202 -6.98 14.98 -4.88
C VAL A 202 -8.08 15.84 -5.49
N GLY A 203 -7.75 17.09 -5.88
CA GLY A 203 -8.67 17.97 -6.60
C GLY A 203 -9.21 17.34 -7.88
N LEU A 204 -8.34 16.81 -8.75
CA LEU A 204 -8.75 16.18 -10.01
C LEU A 204 -9.61 14.94 -9.80
N ILE A 205 -9.30 14.11 -8.81
CA ILE A 205 -10.08 12.91 -8.49
C ILE A 205 -11.49 13.28 -8.01
N ILE A 206 -11.60 14.29 -7.13
CA ILE A 206 -12.90 14.80 -6.67
C ILE A 206 -13.69 15.39 -7.85
N MET A 207 -13.04 16.17 -8.72
CA MET A 207 -13.67 16.72 -9.92
C MET A 207 -14.16 15.62 -10.90
N GLY A 208 -13.50 14.46 -10.93
CA GLY A 208 -13.94 13.29 -11.70
C GLY A 208 -15.31 12.75 -11.31
N GLY A 209 -15.81 13.08 -10.11
CA GLY A 209 -17.17 12.77 -9.67
C GLY A 209 -18.24 13.69 -10.27
N ILE A 210 -17.88 14.89 -10.72
CA ILE A 210 -18.84 15.88 -11.26
C ILE A 210 -19.57 15.36 -12.50
N PRO A 211 -18.89 14.80 -13.52
CA PRO A 211 -19.58 14.21 -14.69
C PRO A 211 -20.59 13.13 -14.30
N LEU A 212 -20.31 12.36 -13.25
CA LEU A 212 -21.17 11.28 -12.78
C LEU A 212 -22.40 11.80 -12.03
N VAL A 213 -22.26 12.88 -11.25
CA VAL A 213 -23.40 13.53 -10.59
C VAL A 213 -24.23 14.33 -11.61
N SER A 214 -23.59 14.97 -12.59
CA SER A 214 -24.29 15.78 -13.59
C SER A 214 -25.20 14.95 -14.47
N SER A 215 -24.84 13.71 -14.82
CA SER A 215 -25.70 12.82 -15.61
C SER A 215 -27.00 12.46 -14.89
N VAL A 216 -27.01 12.39 -13.56
CA VAL A 216 -28.21 12.12 -12.75
C VAL A 216 -29.13 13.35 -12.70
N LEU A 217 -28.59 14.57 -12.77
CA LEU A 217 -29.35 15.81 -12.71
C LEU A 217 -30.07 16.15 -14.03
N ILE A 218 -29.52 15.68 -15.15
CA ILE A 218 -30.12 15.90 -16.47
C ILE A 218 -31.24 14.85 -16.63
N GLN A 219 -32.48 15.25 -16.33
CA GLN A 219 -33.67 14.38 -16.34
C GLN A 219 -34.03 13.83 -17.73
N GLU A 220 -33.53 14.44 -18.81
CA GLU A 220 -33.73 13.97 -20.18
C GLU A 220 -32.52 13.14 -20.64
N PRO A 221 -32.68 11.83 -20.93
CA PRO A 221 -31.58 10.98 -21.34
C PRO A 221 -31.19 11.28 -22.79
N TYR A 222 -30.35 12.28 -23.01
CA TYR A 222 -29.60 12.36 -24.24
C TYR A 222 -28.61 11.18 -24.26
N GLU A 223 -28.84 10.21 -25.13
CA GLU A 223 -27.99 9.00 -25.26
C GLU A 223 -26.49 9.34 -25.45
N ALA A 224 -26.23 10.48 -26.11
CA ALA A 224 -24.88 11.02 -26.28
C ALA A 224 -24.25 11.49 -24.94
N VAL A 225 -25.03 12.05 -24.02
CA VAL A 225 -24.53 12.51 -22.70
C VAL A 225 -24.19 11.31 -21.83
N THR A 226 -25.05 10.29 -21.80
CA THR A 226 -24.85 9.07 -20.99
C THR A 226 -23.60 8.28 -21.39
N SER A 227 -23.25 8.27 -22.68
CA SER A 227 -22.04 7.58 -23.16
C SER A 227 -20.74 8.37 -22.93
N LEU A 228 -20.81 9.71 -22.88
CA LEU A 228 -19.64 10.58 -22.65
C LEU A 228 -19.25 10.70 -21.17
N THR A 229 -20.21 10.66 -20.25
CA THR A 229 -19.97 10.74 -18.80
C THR A 229 -18.87 9.82 -18.29
N PRO A 230 -18.91 8.48 -18.51
CA PRO A 230 -17.87 7.58 -18.00
C PRO A 230 -16.49 7.85 -18.61
N ILE A 231 -16.42 8.33 -19.86
CA ILE A 231 -15.15 8.67 -20.51
C ILE A 231 -14.49 9.85 -19.79
N LEU A 232 -15.24 10.91 -19.49
CA LEU A 232 -14.74 12.07 -18.76
C LEU A 232 -14.24 11.68 -17.36
N THR A 233 -14.99 10.86 -16.64
CA THR A 233 -14.57 10.36 -15.32
C THR A 233 -13.27 9.57 -15.39
N LEU A 234 -13.10 8.67 -16.37
CA LEU A 234 -11.85 7.91 -16.55
C LEU A 234 -10.66 8.81 -16.89
N VAL A 235 -10.87 9.88 -17.67
CA VAL A 235 -9.81 10.85 -18.01
C VAL A 235 -9.35 11.61 -16.77
N PHE A 236 -10.28 12.12 -15.94
CA PHE A 236 -9.92 12.78 -14.68
C PHE A 236 -9.18 11.84 -13.74
N LEU A 237 -9.65 10.60 -13.62
CA LEU A 237 -9.01 9.59 -12.78
C LEU A 237 -7.59 9.25 -13.28
N ALA A 238 -7.43 9.06 -14.60
CA ALA A 238 -6.13 8.76 -15.20
C ALA A 238 -5.14 9.90 -15.00
N TRP A 239 -5.58 11.15 -15.10
CA TRP A 239 -4.73 12.32 -14.90
C TRP A 239 -4.35 12.51 -13.42
N GLY A 240 -5.31 12.37 -12.50
CA GLY A 240 -5.07 12.44 -11.06
C GLY A 240 -4.05 11.38 -10.61
N ILE A 241 -4.25 10.13 -11.02
CA ILE A 241 -3.33 9.04 -10.67
C ILE A 241 -1.96 9.23 -11.32
N ASN A 242 -1.88 9.73 -12.56
CA ASN A 242 -0.59 10.03 -13.21
C ASN A 242 0.23 11.02 -12.39
N LEU A 243 -0.42 12.07 -11.90
CA LEU A 243 0.21 13.11 -11.11
C LEU A 243 0.65 12.57 -9.75
N LEU A 244 -0.23 11.83 -9.06
CA LEU A 244 0.06 11.19 -7.77
C LEU A 244 1.31 10.33 -7.84
N ILE A 245 1.46 9.52 -8.90
CA ILE A 245 2.63 8.65 -9.06
C ILE A 245 3.92 9.46 -9.30
N ARG A 246 3.85 10.53 -10.09
CA ARG A 246 5.01 11.40 -10.40
C ARG A 246 5.49 12.25 -9.21
N VAL A 247 4.65 12.46 -8.21
CA VAL A 247 5.08 13.13 -6.96
C VAL A 247 5.36 12.13 -5.85
N GLY A 248 4.68 10.98 -5.86
CA GLY A 248 4.81 9.93 -4.86
C GLY A 248 6.09 9.12 -4.96
N ILE A 249 6.50 8.70 -6.16
CA ILE A 249 7.69 7.83 -6.31
C ILE A 249 8.98 8.48 -5.77
N PRO A 250 9.32 9.73 -6.10
CA PRO A 250 10.51 10.38 -5.55
C PRO A 250 10.39 10.57 -4.04
N TRP A 251 9.20 10.89 -3.55
CA TRP A 251 8.93 11.06 -2.12
C TRP A 251 9.20 9.78 -1.32
N GLU A 252 8.72 8.63 -1.80
CA GLU A 252 9.02 7.34 -1.17
C GLU A 252 10.51 7.00 -1.25
N ALA A 253 11.19 7.31 -2.36
CA ALA A 253 12.63 7.10 -2.49
C ALA A 253 13.44 7.89 -1.44
N TYR A 254 13.02 9.12 -1.10
CA TYR A 254 13.64 9.87 -0.01
C TYR A 254 13.44 9.20 1.35
N LYS A 255 12.24 8.71 1.65
CA LYS A 255 11.97 8.01 2.92
C LYS A 255 12.75 6.72 3.07
N VAL A 256 12.98 6.00 1.98
CA VAL A 256 13.83 4.79 1.96
C VAL A 256 15.23 5.15 2.44
N LEU A 257 15.84 6.19 1.88
CA LEU A 257 17.21 6.62 2.25
C LEU A 257 17.29 7.23 3.67
N LEU A 258 16.23 7.92 4.12
CA LEU A 258 16.15 8.44 5.49
C LEU A 258 15.75 7.36 6.52
N SER A 259 15.40 6.14 6.08
CA SER A 259 14.86 5.08 6.94
C SER A 259 13.64 5.53 7.77
N GLU A 260 12.80 6.38 7.19
CA GLU A 260 11.63 6.96 7.87
C GLU A 260 10.34 6.15 7.67
N GLY A 261 9.45 6.19 8.68
CA GLY A 261 8.13 5.57 8.61
C GLY A 261 8.18 4.04 8.43
N ASP A 262 7.69 3.56 7.29
CA ASP A 262 7.65 2.14 6.93
C ASP A 262 9.02 1.52 6.66
N TYR A 263 10.02 2.36 6.39
CA TYR A 263 11.37 1.93 6.04
C TYR A 263 12.32 1.93 7.24
N SER A 264 11.82 2.25 8.44
CA SER A 264 12.59 2.06 9.67
C SER A 264 12.93 0.58 9.88
N LEU A 265 14.15 0.31 10.34
CA LEU A 265 14.69 -1.05 10.54
C LEU A 265 13.72 -1.97 11.30
N PHE A 266 13.06 -1.43 12.32
CA PHE A 266 12.08 -2.14 13.15
C PHE A 266 10.82 -2.55 12.37
N ARG A 267 10.32 -1.69 11.47
CA ARG A 267 9.07 -1.96 10.73
C ARG A 267 9.29 -2.86 9.51
N LYS A 268 10.48 -2.82 8.88
CA LYS A 268 10.89 -3.79 7.86
C LYS A 268 10.86 -5.22 8.41
N TYR A 269 11.46 -5.44 9.58
CA TYR A 269 11.43 -6.72 10.29
C TYR A 269 9.99 -7.19 10.59
N TYR A 270 9.13 -6.31 11.11
CA TYR A 270 7.74 -6.65 11.41
C TYR A 270 6.92 -6.97 10.14
N ARG A 271 7.09 -6.21 9.06
CA ARG A 271 6.41 -6.44 7.76
C ARG A 271 6.81 -7.76 7.13
N GLN A 272 8.08 -8.15 7.21
CA GLN A 272 8.54 -9.44 6.65
C GLN A 272 7.88 -10.63 7.38
N LYS A 273 7.69 -10.53 8.70
CA LYS A 273 7.09 -11.59 9.52
C LYS A 273 5.56 -11.61 9.49
N MET A 274 4.92 -10.44 9.43
CA MET A 274 3.45 -10.30 9.43
C MET A 274 2.84 -10.20 8.03
N GLY A 275 3.63 -9.94 6.99
CA GLY A 275 3.18 -9.79 5.61
C GLY A 275 2.30 -10.94 5.09
N PRO A 276 2.67 -12.21 5.29
CA PRO A 276 1.83 -13.35 4.91
C PRO A 276 0.50 -13.37 5.66
N ILE A 277 0.51 -13.01 6.95
CA ILE A 277 -0.68 -12.98 7.80
C ILE A 277 -1.61 -11.86 7.31
N THR A 278 -1.11 -10.64 7.12
CA THR A 278 -1.92 -9.52 6.62
C THR A 278 -2.49 -9.77 5.22
N SER A 279 -1.74 -10.46 4.35
CA SER A 279 -2.19 -10.82 2.99
C SER A 279 -3.32 -11.86 3.00
N ILE A 280 -3.33 -12.77 3.98
CA ILE A 280 -4.42 -13.75 4.15
C ILE A 280 -5.69 -13.08 4.70
N TYR A 281 -5.56 -12.11 5.61
CA TYR A 281 -6.73 -11.45 6.21
C TYR A 281 -7.38 -10.39 5.31
N TRP A 282 -6.62 -9.78 4.38
CA TRP A 282 -7.11 -8.71 3.50
C TRP A 282 -8.27 -9.13 2.56
N PRO A 283 -8.28 -10.32 1.94
CA PRO A 283 -9.43 -10.84 1.19
C PRO A 283 -10.68 -11.02 2.05
N PHE A 284 -10.54 -11.46 3.31
CA PHE A 284 -11.69 -11.63 4.20
C PHE A 284 -12.30 -10.29 4.59
N GLY A 285 -11.47 -9.31 4.97
CA GLY A 285 -11.95 -7.96 5.28
C GLY A 285 -12.57 -7.25 4.07
N SER A 286 -12.03 -7.44 2.86
CA SER A 286 -12.59 -6.85 1.64
C SER A 286 -13.87 -7.52 1.18
N PHE A 287 -14.06 -8.82 1.43
CA PHE A 287 -15.32 -9.53 1.18
C PHE A 287 -16.45 -9.03 2.07
N ASP A 288 -16.19 -8.83 3.37
CA ASP A 288 -17.19 -8.28 4.30
C ASP A 288 -17.55 -6.83 3.96
N LEU A 289 -16.56 -6.03 3.54
CA LEU A 289 -16.79 -4.65 3.08
C LEU A 289 -17.60 -4.60 1.77
N TYR A 290 -17.31 -5.49 0.83
CA TYR A 290 -18.05 -5.62 -0.43
C TYR A 290 -19.50 -6.03 -0.17
N ARG A 291 -19.72 -7.00 0.72
CA ARG A 291 -21.06 -7.44 1.14
C ARG A 291 -21.84 -6.29 1.77
N TYR A 292 -21.19 -5.51 2.64
CA TYR A 292 -21.78 -4.32 3.25
C TYR A 292 -22.16 -3.25 2.20
N TRP A 293 -21.30 -3.00 1.22
CA TRP A 293 -21.57 -2.06 0.12
C TRP A 293 -22.69 -2.54 -0.81
N SER A 294 -22.74 -3.83 -1.10
CA SER A 294 -23.83 -4.47 -1.85
C SER A 294 -25.17 -4.31 -1.14
N ASP A 295 -25.22 -4.56 0.17
CA ASP A 295 -26.43 -4.42 0.98
C ASP A 295 -26.88 -2.95 1.04
N LEU A 296 -25.95 -2.00 1.12
CA LEU A 296 -26.25 -0.56 1.02
C LEU A 296 -26.83 -0.17 -0.35
N GLY A 297 -26.30 -0.74 -1.44
CA GLY A 297 -26.80 -0.52 -2.79
C GLY A 297 -28.23 -1.04 -2.98
N CYS A 298 -28.53 -2.22 -2.43
CA CYS A 298 -29.89 -2.77 -2.41
C CYS A 298 -30.86 -1.88 -1.60
N LEU A 299 -30.43 -1.39 -0.44
CA LEU A 299 -31.21 -0.46 0.39
C LEU A 299 -31.47 0.87 -0.33
N ALA A 300 -30.46 1.43 -1.01
CA ALA A 300 -30.61 2.63 -1.81
C ALA A 300 -31.59 2.42 -2.97
N HIS A 301 -31.55 1.25 -3.62
CA HIS A 301 -32.50 0.89 -4.67
C HIS A 301 -33.92 0.72 -4.14
N GLN A 302 -34.10 0.09 -2.97
CA GLN A 302 -35.40 -0.03 -2.29
C GLN A 302 -35.97 1.32 -1.86
N LEU A 303 -35.12 2.22 -1.32
CA LEU A 303 -35.51 3.58 -0.95
C LEU A 303 -35.89 4.40 -2.18
N TYR A 304 -35.16 4.25 -3.29
CA TYR A 304 -35.52 4.85 -4.57
C TYR A 304 -36.86 4.32 -5.10
N TYR A 305 -37.12 3.02 -4.98
CA TYR A 305 -38.38 2.39 -5.36
C TYR A 305 -39.57 2.90 -4.52
N LEU A 306 -39.36 3.06 -3.22
CA LEU A 306 -40.35 3.63 -2.28
C LEU A 306 -40.60 5.12 -2.54
N ALA A 307 -39.59 5.86 -3.00
CA ALA A 307 -39.71 7.28 -3.32
C ALA A 307 -40.38 7.55 -4.68
N THR A 308 -40.29 6.63 -5.64
CA THR A 308 -40.77 6.82 -7.03
C THR A 308 -42.09 6.11 -7.35
N GLY A 309 -42.58 5.22 -6.49
CA GLY A 309 -43.98 4.78 -6.48
C GLY A 309 -44.52 4.16 -7.77
N SER A 310 -43.68 3.49 -8.58
CA SER A 310 -44.12 2.85 -9.81
C SER A 310 -43.78 1.35 -9.83
N PRO A 311 -44.77 0.45 -9.80
CA PRO A 311 -44.54 -0.97 -9.99
C PRO A 311 -44.58 -1.28 -11.50
N ASN A 312 -43.55 -2.01 -11.95
CA ASN A 312 -43.40 -2.67 -13.25
C ASN A 312 -42.40 -2.02 -14.20
N LEU A 313 -41.24 -2.66 -14.29
CA LEU A 313 -40.52 -3.03 -15.52
C LEU A 313 -39.28 -3.80 -15.06
N PHE A 314 -39.40 -5.08 -14.71
CA PHE A 314 -38.30 -6.09 -14.71
C PHE A 314 -38.70 -7.48 -14.14
N HIS A 315 -39.99 -7.82 -14.03
CA HIS A 315 -40.42 -9.22 -13.83
C HIS A 315 -40.84 -9.84 -15.17
N SER A 316 -39.88 -10.17 -16.04
CA SER A 316 -40.10 -11.12 -17.14
C SER A 316 -38.78 -11.61 -17.77
N SER A 317 -37.83 -12.16 -17.01
CA SER A 317 -36.72 -12.93 -17.65
C SER A 317 -36.02 -13.99 -16.78
N PHE A 318 -36.44 -14.29 -15.55
CA PHE A 318 -35.77 -15.30 -14.73
C PHE A 318 -36.76 -16.11 -13.88
N SER A 319 -37.30 -17.17 -14.47
CA SER A 319 -38.06 -18.30 -13.90
C SER A 319 -38.62 -19.03 -15.14
N ASP A 320 -38.34 -20.29 -15.48
CA ASP A 320 -37.86 -21.47 -14.77
C ASP A 320 -37.19 -22.46 -15.76
N GLY A 321 -36.43 -23.40 -15.20
CA GLY A 321 -36.14 -24.72 -15.80
C GLY A 321 -34.66 -24.95 -16.13
N ASP A 322 -33.96 -25.97 -15.66
CA ASP A 322 -34.24 -27.06 -14.71
C ASP A 322 -32.87 -27.53 -14.22
N TYR A 323 -32.74 -27.83 -12.93
CA TYR A 323 -31.60 -28.55 -12.38
C TYR A 323 -31.87 -30.05 -12.50
N ILE A 324 -31.26 -30.72 -13.49
CA ILE A 324 -30.71 -32.08 -13.42
C ILE A 324 -29.44 -32.11 -14.25
#